data_AF-A0A835B672-F1
#
_entry.id   AF-A0A835B672-F1
#
_cell.length_a   1.000
_cell.length_b   1.000
_cell.length_c   1.000
_cell.angle_alpha   90.00
_cell.angle_beta   90.00
_cell.angle_gamma   90.00
#
_symmetry.space_group_name_H-M   'P 1'
#
loop_
_entity.id
_entity.type
_entity.pdbx_description
1 polymer ?
#
loop_
_entity_poly.entity_id
_entity_poly.type
_entity_poly.pdbx_seq_one_letter_code
_entity_poly.pdbx_strand_id
1 'polypeptide(L)'
;MCQGLQMLLSSYGFDVKPEMVNEQIVKTASALFKCDAVDETLSTYLRDTSKRLKKISGINCENWSLLKLATALKVIFCPEGEKGDKFCKVLSKDELLKLKDEAHKYTNILSEMICLRAYNKIWSAYRVRTQKKILLESLIKKAKEACVKQNKPKRARRVRCTESRSKFLKSM
;
A
#
# COMPACT_ATOMS: atom_id res chain seq x y z
N MET A 1 6.64 15.65 12.73
CA MET A 1 6.26 14.26 12.36
C MET A 1 6.61 13.34 13.52
N CYS A 2 5.74 12.42 13.91
CA CYS A 2 6.06 11.45 14.97
C CYS A 2 6.89 10.27 14.44
N GLN A 3 7.62 9.58 15.32
CA GLN A 3 8.49 8.45 14.96
C GLN A 3 7.75 7.31 14.26
N GLY A 4 6.54 6.94 14.74
CA GLY A 4 5.76 5.86 14.14
C GLY A 4 5.37 6.13 12.68
N LEU A 5 4.97 7.36 12.36
CA LEU A 5 4.67 7.73 10.97
C LEU A 5 5.92 7.67 10.08
N GLN A 6 7.07 8.12 10.60
CA GLN A 6 8.33 8.03 9.87
C GLN A 6 8.70 6.57 9.56
N MET A 7 8.67 5.69 10.58
CA MET A 7 8.97 4.27 10.41
C MET A 7 8.08 3.61 9.37
N LEU A 8 6.77 3.91 9.40
CA LEU A 8 5.82 3.40 8.43
C LEU A 8 6.09 3.92 7.01
N LEU A 9 6.36 5.21 6.83
CA LEU A 9 6.67 5.75 5.51
C LEU A 9 7.97 5.14 4.95
N SER A 10 8.99 4.99 5.80
CA SER A 10 10.26 4.36 5.44
C SER A 10 10.10 2.87 5.09
N SER A 11 9.25 2.12 5.79
CA SER A 11 8.99 0.70 5.45
C SER A 11 8.34 0.52 4.08
N TYR A 12 7.62 1.54 3.61
CA TYR A 12 7.09 1.61 2.25
C TYR A 12 8.06 2.19 1.22
N GLY A 13 9.29 2.54 1.62
CA GLY A 13 10.33 3.07 0.74
C GLY A 13 10.27 4.59 0.53
N PHE A 14 9.56 5.32 1.39
CA PHE A 14 9.43 6.77 1.28
C PHE A 14 10.32 7.52 2.27
N ASP A 15 11.19 8.36 1.74
CA ASP A 15 11.89 9.40 2.50
C ASP A 15 11.07 10.70 2.46
N VAL A 16 10.48 11.05 3.60
CA VAL A 16 9.56 12.18 3.80
C VAL A 16 10.07 13.04 4.94
N LYS A 17 10.39 14.31 4.64
CA LYS A 17 10.80 15.27 5.66
C LYS A 17 9.58 15.78 6.45
N PRO A 18 9.76 16.22 7.72
CA PRO A 18 8.66 16.70 8.54
C PRO A 18 7.80 17.80 7.90
N GLU A 19 8.42 18.71 7.13
CA GLU A 19 7.77 19.87 6.50
C GLU A 19 6.86 19.45 5.33
N MET A 20 7.04 18.24 4.81
CA MET A 20 6.23 17.70 3.71
C MET A 20 4.93 17.04 4.20
N VAL A 21 4.86 16.71 5.50
CA VAL A 21 3.74 15.96 6.06
C VAL A 21 2.50 16.84 6.12
N ASN A 22 1.42 16.34 5.52
CA ASN A 22 0.10 16.96 5.56
C ASN A 22 -0.96 15.91 5.94
N GLU A 23 -2.19 16.37 6.20
CA GLU A 23 -3.29 15.52 6.63
C GLU A 23 -3.58 14.36 5.66
N GLN A 24 -3.46 14.58 4.35
CA GLN A 24 -3.70 13.53 3.36
C GLN A 24 -2.64 12.44 3.40
N ILE A 25 -1.37 12.80 3.61
CA ILE A 25 -0.29 11.83 3.83
C ILE A 25 -0.55 11.01 5.09
N VAL A 26 -0.93 11.65 6.19
CA VAL A 26 -1.25 10.97 7.46
C VAL A 26 -2.42 10.00 7.30
N LYS A 27 -3.53 10.44 6.69
CA LYS A 27 -4.71 9.58 6.43
C LYS A 27 -4.37 8.40 5.52
N THR A 28 -3.56 8.64 4.49
CA THR A 28 -3.15 7.59 3.54
C THR A 28 -2.22 6.58 4.20
N ALA A 29 -1.24 7.03 4.98
CA ALA A 29 -0.36 6.17 5.76
C ALA A 29 -1.15 5.36 6.81
N SER A 30 -2.11 5.98 7.51
CA SER A 30 -2.99 5.26 8.45
C SER A 30 -3.78 4.13 7.78
N ALA A 31 -4.26 4.33 6.55
CA ALA A 31 -4.93 3.28 5.79
C ALA A 31 -3.98 2.13 5.43
N LEU A 32 -2.72 2.43 5.07
CA LEU A 32 -1.68 1.41 4.82
C LEU A 32 -1.36 0.61 6.08
N PHE A 33 -1.20 1.29 7.22
CA PHE A 33 -0.98 0.63 8.52
C PHE A 33 -2.11 -0.36 8.87
N LYS A 34 -3.37 0.01 8.63
CA LYS A 34 -4.50 -0.89 8.83
C LYS A 34 -4.44 -2.12 7.93
N CYS A 35 -3.95 -1.99 6.69
CA CYS A 35 -3.73 -3.14 5.83
C CYS A 35 -2.64 -4.07 6.39
N ASP A 36 -1.55 -3.51 6.92
CA ASP A 36 -0.45 -4.30 7.49
C ASP A 36 -0.89 -5.05 8.75
N ALA A 37 -1.72 -4.41 9.59
CA ALA A 37 -2.33 -5.08 10.74
C ALA A 37 -3.21 -6.27 10.34
N VAL A 38 -3.91 -6.20 9.20
CA VAL A 38 -4.69 -7.34 8.67
C VAL A 38 -3.77 -8.49 8.27
N ASP A 39 -2.67 -8.19 7.57
CA ASP A 39 -1.68 -9.19 7.18
C ASP A 39 -1.05 -9.85 8.41
N GLU A 40 -0.66 -9.07 9.41
CA GLU A 40 -0.10 -9.57 10.66
C GLU A 40 -1.07 -10.49 11.40
N THR A 41 -2.33 -10.05 11.55
CA THR A 41 -3.39 -10.83 12.22
C THR A 41 -3.65 -12.18 11.54
N LEU A 42 -3.58 -12.23 10.21
CA LEU A 42 -3.90 -13.43 9.44
C LEU A 42 -2.67 -14.25 9.05
N SER A 43 -1.46 -13.74 9.29
CA SER A 43 -0.21 -14.38 8.87
C SER A 43 -0.09 -15.78 9.47
N THR A 44 -0.19 -15.93 10.79
CA THR A 44 -0.07 -17.23 11.46
C THR A 44 -1.07 -18.25 10.91
N TYR A 45 -2.34 -17.87 10.80
CA TYR A 45 -3.40 -18.73 10.27
C TYR A 45 -3.10 -19.20 8.84
N LEU A 46 -2.73 -18.29 7.95
CA LEU A 46 -2.45 -18.61 6.55
C LEU A 46 -1.18 -19.45 6.41
N ARG A 47 -0.16 -19.19 7.23
CA ARG A 47 1.10 -19.97 7.23
C ARG A 47 0.89 -21.37 7.76
N ASP A 48 0.08 -21.56 8.80
CA ASP A 48 -0.26 -22.89 9.27
C ASP A 48 -1.13 -23.65 8.27
N THR A 49 -2.02 -22.95 7.57
CA THR A 49 -2.78 -23.55 6.48
C THR A 49 -1.88 -23.96 5.31
N SER A 50 -0.86 -23.15 4.98
CA SER A 50 0.18 -23.50 4.00
C SER A 50 0.90 -24.82 4.34
N LYS A 51 1.24 -25.03 5.62
CA LYS A 51 1.82 -26.31 6.09
C LYS A 51 0.85 -27.49 5.87
N ARG A 52 -0.45 -27.28 6.06
CA ARG A 52 -1.48 -28.31 5.80
C ARG A 52 -1.61 -28.62 4.31
N LEU A 53 -1.60 -27.61 3.43
CA LEU A 53 -1.59 -27.80 1.97
C LEU A 53 -0.40 -28.65 1.52
N LYS A 54 0.79 -28.37 2.06
CA LYS A 54 1.99 -29.18 1.80
C LYS A 54 1.84 -30.62 2.31
N LYS A 55 1.31 -30.81 3.52
CA LYS A 55 1.14 -32.14 4.13
C LYS A 55 0.12 -33.02 3.40
N ILE A 56 -1.01 -32.46 2.98
CA ILE A 56 -2.14 -33.21 2.40
C ILE A 56 -1.95 -33.47 0.90
N SER A 57 -1.37 -32.49 0.20
CA SER A 57 -1.38 -32.42 -1.27
C SER A 57 0.00 -32.20 -1.88
N GLY A 58 1.05 -32.09 -1.06
CA GLY A 58 2.40 -31.79 -1.53
C GLY A 58 2.53 -30.42 -2.21
N ILE A 59 1.58 -29.49 -2.00
CA ILE A 59 1.64 -28.16 -2.62
C ILE A 59 2.62 -27.31 -1.80
N ASN A 60 3.76 -26.97 -2.39
CA ASN A 60 4.77 -26.16 -1.70
C ASN A 60 4.40 -24.68 -1.75
N CYS A 61 3.81 -24.17 -0.67
CA CYS A 61 3.34 -22.79 -0.55
C CYS A 61 4.19 -21.93 0.41
N GLU A 62 5.43 -22.33 0.72
CA GLU A 62 6.30 -21.66 1.70
C GLU A 62 6.60 -20.21 1.28
N ASN A 63 6.96 -20.02 0.00
CA ASN A 63 7.32 -18.72 -0.56
C ASN A 63 6.11 -17.89 -1.05
N TRP A 64 4.89 -18.36 -0.83
CA TRP A 64 3.70 -17.65 -1.32
C TRP A 64 3.42 -16.41 -0.47
N SER A 65 2.94 -15.35 -1.13
CA SER A 65 2.41 -14.19 -0.42
C SER A 65 1.12 -14.57 0.33
N LEU A 66 0.76 -13.80 1.37
CA LEU A 66 -0.50 -14.01 2.09
C LEU A 66 -1.71 -13.90 1.16
N LEU A 67 -1.67 -12.99 0.18
CA LEU A 67 -2.67 -12.87 -0.88
C LEU A 67 -2.80 -14.17 -1.68
N LYS A 68 -1.67 -14.76 -2.09
CA LYS A 68 -1.66 -15.99 -2.87
C LYS A 68 -2.19 -17.17 -2.06
N LEU A 69 -1.79 -17.29 -0.80
CA LEU A 69 -2.33 -18.28 0.13
C LEU A 69 -3.85 -18.13 0.31
N ALA A 70 -4.32 -16.93 0.62
CA ALA A 70 -5.75 -16.70 0.83
C ALA A 70 -6.57 -16.97 -0.45
N THR A 71 -6.01 -16.64 -1.61
CA THR A 71 -6.62 -16.93 -2.92
C THR A 71 -6.72 -18.43 -3.16
N ALA A 72 -5.70 -19.21 -2.80
CA ALA A 72 -5.74 -20.66 -2.91
C ALA A 72 -6.84 -21.28 -2.05
N LEU A 73 -7.04 -20.77 -0.82
CA LEU A 73 -8.15 -21.20 0.02
C LEU A 73 -9.51 -20.86 -0.59
N LYS A 74 -9.63 -19.67 -1.20
CA LYS A 74 -10.85 -19.30 -1.93
C LYS A 74 -11.13 -20.26 -3.09
N VAL A 75 -10.10 -20.70 -3.81
CA VAL A 75 -10.25 -21.67 -4.92
C VAL A 75 -10.70 -23.02 -4.41
N ILE A 76 -10.11 -23.54 -3.32
CA ILE A 76 -10.48 -24.83 -2.72
C ILE A 76 -11.96 -24.85 -2.34
N PHE A 77 -12.46 -23.80 -1.68
CA PHE A 77 -13.84 -23.77 -1.17
C PHE A 77 -14.86 -23.20 -2.15
N CYS A 78 -14.44 -22.48 -3.18
CA CYS A 78 -15.31 -21.90 -4.19
C CYS A 78 -14.69 -22.01 -5.59
N PRO A 79 -14.55 -23.23 -6.15
CA PRO A 79 -13.86 -23.46 -7.42
C PRO A 79 -14.58 -22.82 -8.62
N GLU A 80 -15.89 -22.58 -8.49
CA GLU A 80 -16.78 -21.95 -9.48
C GLU A 80 -16.93 -20.43 -9.29
N GLY A 81 -16.41 -19.89 -8.17
CA GLY A 81 -16.95 -18.67 -7.57
C GLY A 81 -16.60 -17.33 -8.22
N GLU A 82 -15.63 -17.23 -9.12
CA GLU A 82 -15.35 -16.01 -9.90
C GLU A 82 -14.75 -16.39 -11.26
N LYS A 83 -15.22 -15.76 -12.35
CA LYS A 83 -14.66 -15.95 -13.71
C LYS A 83 -13.12 -15.88 -13.64
N GLY A 84 -12.45 -16.91 -14.17
CA GLY A 84 -11.06 -17.28 -13.87
C GLY A 84 -9.97 -16.20 -14.00
N ASP A 85 -10.26 -15.08 -14.66
CA ASP A 85 -9.31 -13.99 -14.89
C ASP A 85 -8.73 -13.35 -13.63
N LYS A 86 -9.45 -13.33 -12.50
CA LYS A 86 -8.92 -12.72 -11.27
C LYS A 86 -7.94 -13.62 -10.53
N PHE A 87 -8.21 -14.93 -10.49
CA PHE A 87 -7.32 -15.88 -9.82
C PHE A 87 -6.03 -16.09 -10.61
N CYS A 88 -6.11 -16.11 -11.94
CA CYS A 88 -4.93 -16.21 -12.82
C CYS A 88 -3.93 -15.05 -12.68
N LYS A 89 -4.33 -13.92 -12.08
CA LYS A 89 -3.41 -12.82 -11.74
C LYS A 89 -2.55 -13.11 -10.51
N VAL A 90 -2.91 -14.12 -9.71
CA VAL A 90 -2.28 -14.43 -8.42
C VAL A 90 -1.72 -15.86 -8.36
N LEU A 91 -2.42 -16.81 -8.97
CA LEU A 91 -2.04 -18.22 -9.09
C LEU A 91 -1.70 -18.53 -10.55
N SER A 92 -0.74 -19.42 -10.78
CA SER A 92 -0.51 -19.98 -12.10
C SER A 92 -1.67 -20.91 -12.50
N LYS A 93 -1.77 -21.25 -13.78
CA LYS A 93 -2.79 -22.19 -14.27
C LYS A 93 -2.64 -23.57 -13.62
N ASP A 94 -1.42 -24.06 -13.50
CA ASP A 94 -1.13 -25.38 -12.90
C ASP A 94 -1.46 -25.40 -11.40
N GLU A 95 -1.13 -24.32 -10.68
CA GLU A 95 -1.51 -24.17 -9.28
C GLU A 95 -3.03 -24.17 -9.12
N LEU A 96 -3.75 -23.45 -9.99
CA LEU A 96 -5.20 -23.38 -9.97
C LEU A 96 -5.86 -24.74 -10.24
N LEU A 97 -5.39 -25.46 -11.26
CA LEU A 97 -5.90 -26.80 -11.60
C LEU A 97 -5.66 -27.77 -10.45
N LYS A 98 -4.42 -27.84 -9.94
CA LYS A 98 -4.08 -28.73 -8.82
C LYS A 98 -4.91 -28.43 -7.57
N LEU A 99 -5.12 -27.16 -7.23
CA LEU A 99 -5.96 -26.77 -6.08
C LEU A 99 -7.42 -27.20 -6.24
N LYS A 100 -7.97 -27.14 -7.47
CA LYS A 100 -9.33 -27.59 -7.77
C LYS A 100 -9.45 -29.10 -7.67
N ASP A 101 -8.51 -29.84 -8.27
CA ASP A 101 -8.52 -31.30 -8.29
C ASP A 101 -8.42 -31.87 -6.86
N GLU A 102 -7.64 -31.21 -6.00
CA GLU A 102 -7.42 -31.66 -4.63
C GLU A 102 -8.37 -31.02 -3.60
N ALA A 103 -9.29 -30.16 -4.02
CA ALA A 103 -10.17 -29.40 -3.12
C ALA A 103 -10.94 -30.28 -2.13
N HIS A 104 -11.44 -31.43 -2.61
CA HIS A 104 -12.21 -32.38 -1.81
C HIS A 104 -11.46 -32.91 -0.58
N LYS A 105 -10.12 -32.94 -0.61
CA LYS A 105 -9.27 -33.42 0.49
C LYS A 105 -9.31 -32.51 1.72
N TYR A 106 -9.77 -31.27 1.58
CA TYR A 106 -9.79 -30.28 2.66
C TYR A 106 -11.13 -30.18 3.39
N THR A 107 -12.14 -30.90 2.87
CA THR A 107 -13.46 -31.03 3.50
C THR A 107 -13.29 -31.55 4.93
N ASN A 108 -13.93 -30.90 5.90
CA ASN A 108 -13.85 -31.21 7.34
C ASN A 108 -12.47 -31.01 8.01
N ILE A 109 -11.41 -30.67 7.26
CA ILE A 109 -10.08 -30.36 7.83
C ILE A 109 -9.93 -28.85 8.03
N LEU A 110 -10.44 -28.07 7.08
CA LEU A 110 -10.40 -26.62 7.07
C LEU A 110 -11.82 -26.09 7.13
N SER A 111 -12.02 -25.03 7.92
CA SER A 111 -13.31 -24.35 7.99
C SER A 111 -13.46 -23.43 6.79
N GLU A 112 -14.39 -23.77 5.90
CA GLU A 112 -14.77 -22.93 4.76
C GLU A 112 -15.04 -21.49 5.18
N MET A 113 -15.88 -21.31 6.21
CA MET A 113 -16.26 -19.98 6.72
C MET A 113 -15.03 -19.14 7.12
N ILE A 114 -14.07 -19.74 7.83
CA ILE A 114 -12.86 -19.02 8.28
C ILE A 114 -11.96 -18.71 7.08
N CYS A 115 -11.77 -19.66 6.17
CA CYS A 115 -10.99 -19.47 4.94
C CYS A 115 -11.54 -18.33 4.06
N LEU A 116 -12.85 -18.32 3.82
CA LEU A 116 -13.49 -17.28 3.01
C LEU A 116 -13.44 -15.89 3.68
N ARG A 117 -13.60 -15.83 5.01
CA ARG A 117 -13.40 -14.58 5.77
C ARG A 117 -11.97 -14.06 5.67
N ALA A 118 -10.98 -14.95 5.79
CA ALA A 118 -9.57 -14.58 5.64
C ALA A 118 -9.28 -14.04 4.22
N TYR A 119 -9.79 -14.72 3.18
CA TYR A 119 -9.71 -14.25 1.80
C TYR A 119 -10.29 -12.84 1.63
N ASN A 120 -11.53 -12.61 2.07
CA ASN A 120 -12.18 -11.32 1.92
C ASN A 120 -11.40 -10.18 2.59
N LYS A 121 -10.88 -10.42 3.80
CA LYS A 121 -10.06 -9.45 4.53
C LYS A 121 -8.75 -9.13 3.79
N ILE A 122 -8.00 -10.15 3.41
CA ILE A 122 -6.72 -9.99 2.69
C ILE A 122 -6.94 -9.32 1.33
N TRP A 123 -7.94 -9.76 0.58
CA TRP A 123 -8.23 -9.19 -0.74
C TRP A 123 -8.64 -7.72 -0.65
N SER A 124 -9.47 -7.36 0.32
CA SER A 124 -9.86 -5.97 0.58
C SER A 124 -8.66 -5.12 0.99
N ALA A 125 -7.83 -5.61 1.93
CA ALA A 125 -6.60 -4.94 2.35
C ALA A 125 -5.61 -4.76 1.19
N TYR A 126 -5.46 -5.78 0.32
CA TYR A 126 -4.61 -5.71 -0.87
C TYR A 126 -5.07 -4.62 -1.85
N ARG A 127 -6.37 -4.53 -2.14
CA ARG A 127 -6.93 -3.49 -3.01
C ARG A 127 -6.68 -2.10 -2.45
N VAL A 128 -6.98 -1.90 -1.15
CA VAL A 128 -6.75 -0.64 -0.46
C VAL A 128 -5.26 -0.30 -0.46
N ARG A 129 -4.37 -1.25 -0.11
CA ARG A 129 -2.92 -1.05 -0.08
C ARG A 129 -2.40 -0.58 -1.42
N THR A 130 -2.81 -1.24 -2.51
CA THR A 130 -2.38 -0.90 -3.88
C THR A 130 -2.79 0.53 -4.25
N GLN A 131 -4.06 0.89 -4.01
CA GLN A 131 -4.56 2.23 -4.28
C GLN A 131 -3.89 3.31 -3.42
N LYS A 132 -3.71 3.03 -2.13
CA LYS A 132 -3.14 3.98 -1.18
C LYS A 132 -1.64 4.16 -1.37
N LYS A 133 -0.91 3.14 -1.83
CA LYS A 133 0.51 3.27 -2.20
C LYS A 133 0.69 4.27 -3.35
N ILE A 134 -0.08 4.11 -4.43
CA ILE A 134 -0.06 5.03 -5.59
C ILE A 134 -0.45 6.45 -5.18
N LEU A 135 -1.50 6.58 -4.35
CA LEU A 135 -1.92 7.89 -3.84
C LEU A 135 -0.82 8.53 -2.99
N LEU A 136 -0.18 7.76 -2.11
CA LEU A 136 0.89 8.24 -1.24
C LEU A 136 2.09 8.73 -2.07
N GLU A 137 2.49 7.99 -3.10
CA GLU A 137 3.54 8.38 -4.05
C GLU A 137 3.23 9.75 -4.69
N SER A 138 1.99 9.93 -5.17
CA SER A 138 1.54 11.19 -5.76
C SER A 138 1.56 12.35 -4.77
N LEU A 139 1.07 12.12 -3.55
CA LEU A 139 1.02 13.14 -2.48
C LEU A 139 2.43 13.58 -2.07
N ILE A 140 3.35 12.62 -1.90
CA ILE A 140 4.74 12.90 -1.54
C ILE A 140 5.42 13.70 -2.64
N LYS A 141 5.23 13.34 -3.92
CA LYS A 141 5.77 14.09 -5.05
C LYS A 141 5.30 15.56 -5.03
N LYS A 142 3.99 15.79 -4.86
CA LYS A 142 3.42 17.14 -4.76
C LYS A 142 3.99 17.91 -3.56
N ALA A 143 4.14 17.26 -2.41
CA ALA A 143 4.69 17.88 -1.22
C ALA A 143 6.17 18.28 -1.40
N LYS A 144 6.98 17.44 -2.07
CA LYS A 144 8.38 17.76 -2.43
C LYS A 144 8.44 19.02 -3.29
N GLU A 145 7.63 19.08 -4.35
CA GLU A 145 7.57 20.22 -5.26
C GLU A 145 7.14 21.52 -4.55
N ALA A 146 6.16 21.45 -3.66
CA ALA A 146 5.70 22.59 -2.87
C ALA A 146 6.80 23.10 -1.92
N CYS A 147 7.50 22.20 -1.23
CA CYS A 147 8.58 22.55 -0.32
C CYS A 147 9.76 23.23 -1.06
N VAL A 148 10.13 22.73 -2.25
CA VAL A 148 11.17 23.35 -3.10
C VAL A 148 10.78 24.77 -3.54
N LYS A 149 9.50 25.00 -3.87
CA LYS A 149 9.00 26.34 -4.26
C LYS A 149 9.07 27.34 -3.10
N GLN A 150 8.77 26.91 -1.88
CA GLN A 150 8.82 27.76 -0.69
C GLN A 150 10.26 28.14 -0.29
N ASN A 151 11.25 27.30 -0.61
CA ASN A 151 12.66 27.53 -0.30
C ASN A 151 13.42 28.35 -1.37
N LYS A 152 12.77 28.86 -2.42
CA LYS A 152 13.44 29.77 -3.37
C LYS A 152 13.61 31.15 -2.73
N PRO A 153 14.81 31.75 -2.73
CA PRO A 153 15.01 33.09 -2.17
C PRO A 153 14.15 34.10 -2.94
N LYS A 154 13.35 34.88 -2.21
CA LYS A 154 12.65 36.04 -2.77
C LYS A 154 13.71 36.98 -3.33
N ARG A 155 13.80 37.13 -4.66
CA ARG A 155 14.69 38.12 -5.29
C ARG A 155 14.48 39.46 -4.60
N ALA A 156 15.54 40.02 -4.03
CA ALA A 156 15.52 41.33 -3.39
C ALA A 156 14.89 42.34 -4.35
N ARG A 157 13.78 42.97 -3.94
CA ARG A 157 13.29 44.17 -4.61
C ARG A 157 14.41 45.20 -4.52
N ARG A 158 15.04 45.56 -5.64
CA ARG A 158 15.84 46.79 -5.75
C ARG A 158 14.95 47.93 -5.29
N VAL A 159 15.24 48.49 -4.12
CA VAL A 159 14.76 49.81 -3.74
C VAL A 159 15.43 50.78 -4.71
N ARG A 160 14.67 51.31 -5.66
CA ARG A 160 15.12 52.39 -6.53
C ARG A 160 15.04 53.66 -5.67
N CYS A 161 16.14 54.09 -5.07
CA CYS A 161 16.24 55.45 -4.54
C CYS A 161 16.07 56.41 -5.73
N THR A 162 14.94 57.10 -5.78
CA THR A 162 14.77 58.29 -6.62
C THR A 162 15.38 59.46 -5.88
N GLU A 163 16.60 59.86 -6.25
CA GLU A 163 17.13 61.16 -5.88
C GLU A 163 16.34 62.24 -6.62
N SER A 164 15.47 62.93 -5.89
CA SER A 164 14.84 64.18 -6.34
C SER A 164 15.88 65.30 -6.33
N ARG A 165 16.47 65.61 -7.49
CA ARG A 165 17.19 66.88 -7.67
C ARG A 165 16.17 68.02 -7.84
N SER A 166 15.81 68.66 -6.73
CA SER A 166 15.32 70.04 -6.77
C SER A 166 16.51 70.99 -6.87
N LYS A 167 16.54 71.83 -7.89
CA LYS A 167 17.11 73.20 -7.84
C LYS A 167 16.68 73.94 -9.11
N PHE A 168 15.53 74.58 -9.02
CA PHE A 168 15.17 75.73 -9.84
C PHE A 168 15.38 76.99 -9.00
N LEU A 169 16.09 77.95 -9.60
CA LEU A 169 16.04 79.41 -9.41
C LEU A 169 16.37 80.03 -8.05
N LYS A 170 17.47 80.81 -8.02
CA LYS A 170 17.42 82.20 -7.55
C LYS A 170 18.18 83.10 -8.52
N SER A 171 17.48 84.15 -8.93
CA SER A 171 17.92 85.32 -9.67
C SER A 171 18.76 86.24 -8.76
N MET A 172 19.87 86.76 -9.29
CA MET A 172 20.29 88.17 -9.32
C MET A 172 21.60 88.27 -10.11
#